data_AF-A0A2W1B937-F1
#
_entry.id   AF-A0A2W1B937-F1
#
_cell.length_a   1.000
_cell.length_b   1.000
_cell.length_c   1.000
_cell.angle_alpha   90.00
_cell.angle_beta   90.00
_cell.angle_gamma   90.00
#
_symmetry.space_group_name_H-M   'P 1'
#
loop_
_entity.id
_entity.type
_entity.pdbx_description
1 polymer ?
#
loop_
_entity_poly.entity_id
_entity_poly.type
_entity_poly.pdbx_seq_one_letter_code
_entity_poly.pdbx_strand_id
1 'polypeptide(L)'
;MTGTLGGALSARDIPAVPSKVYTDVEMEVERLEPKVIVISKVRLNYHLTVPKGKRAEAERAVSVHAQGCPVYRSLERGIAVEWAAEIVEEE
;
A
#
# COMPACT_ATOMS: atom_id res chain seq x y z
N MET A 1 -1.97 1.45 5.17
CA MET A 1 -2.74 1.15 3.94
C MET A 1 -2.78 -0.36 3.64
N THR A 2 -1.77 -1.13 4.04
CA THR A 2 -1.69 -2.60 3.94
C THR A 2 -2.92 -3.33 4.48
N GLY A 3 -3.53 -2.88 5.58
CA GLY A 3 -4.76 -3.48 6.10
C GLY A 3 -5.95 -3.39 5.13
N THR A 4 -6.18 -2.23 4.51
CA THR A 4 -7.24 -2.05 3.51
C THR A 4 -6.96 -2.85 2.25
N LEU A 5 -5.69 -2.90 1.80
CA LEU A 5 -5.27 -3.77 0.71
C LEU A 5 -5.52 -5.25 1.04
N GLY A 6 -5.19 -5.69 2.25
CA GLY A 6 -5.43 -7.05 2.72
C GLY A 6 -6.91 -7.43 2.71
N GLY A 7 -7.80 -6.51 3.07
CA GLY A 7 -9.25 -6.70 2.90
C GLY A 7 -9.66 -6.85 1.44
N ALA A 8 -9.13 -6.01 0.55
CA ALA A 8 -9.42 -6.09 -0.89
C ALA A 8 -8.90 -7.39 -1.53
N LEU A 9 -7.74 -7.88 -1.09
CA LEU A 9 -7.17 -9.17 -1.49
C LEU A 9 -8.03 -10.35 -0.99
N SER A 10 -8.43 -10.30 0.29
CA SER A 10 -9.26 -11.36 0.89
C SER A 10 -10.62 -11.49 0.20
N ALA A 11 -11.24 -10.39 -0.23
CA ALA A 11 -12.47 -10.39 -1.02
C ALA A 11 -12.33 -11.02 -2.42
N ARG A 12 -11.11 -11.34 -2.85
CA ARG A 12 -10.77 -12.00 -4.13
C ARG A 12 -10.18 -13.40 -3.90
N ASP A 13 -10.35 -13.95 -2.71
CA ASP A 13 -9.79 -15.24 -2.28
C ASP A 13 -8.24 -15.28 -2.31
N ILE A 14 -7.59 -14.14 -2.05
CA ILE A 14 -6.13 -14.04 -1.92
C ILE A 14 -5.78 -13.90 -0.43
N PRO A 15 -5.05 -14.86 0.17
CA PRO A 15 -4.69 -14.78 1.59
C PRO A 15 -3.78 -13.59 1.90
N ALA A 16 -4.21 -12.70 2.80
CA ALA A 16 -3.46 -11.50 3.21
C ALA A 16 -2.83 -11.67 4.61
N VAL A 17 -1.98 -12.69 4.75
CA VAL A 17 -1.23 -12.96 6.00
C VAL A 17 0.13 -12.25 6.00
N PRO A 18 0.71 -11.90 7.16
CA PRO A 18 1.97 -11.15 7.23
C PRO A 18 3.16 -11.77 6.49
N SER A 19 3.18 -13.10 6.32
CA SER A 19 4.23 -13.80 5.56
C SER A 19 4.11 -13.65 4.04
N LYS A 20 2.96 -13.19 3.54
CA LYS A 20 2.68 -13.04 2.10
C LYS A 20 2.41 -11.60 1.69
N VAL A 21 1.97 -10.77 2.63
CA VAL A 21 1.59 -9.38 2.38
C VAL A 21 2.24 -8.49 3.43
N TYR A 22 3.22 -7.72 2.99
CA TYR A 22 3.84 -6.68 3.81
C TYR A 22 4.15 -5.44 2.95
N THR A 23 4.64 -4.39 3.58
CA THR A 23 4.84 -3.10 2.90
C THR A 23 6.04 -2.39 3.47
N ASP A 24 6.98 -2.06 2.60
CA ASP A 24 8.05 -1.14 2.94
C ASP A 24 7.57 0.29 2.73
N VAL A 25 7.99 1.18 3.63
CA VAL A 25 7.54 2.56 3.67
C VAL A 25 8.73 3.48 3.70
N GLU A 26 8.82 4.34 2.70
CA GLU A 26 9.79 5.43 2.65
C GLU A 26 9.06 6.77 2.71
N MET A 27 9.68 7.76 3.35
CA MET A 27 9.07 9.07 3.53
C MET A 27 10.09 10.17 3.22
N GLU A 28 9.64 11.18 2.49
CA GLU A 28 10.38 12.42 2.34
C GLU A 28 9.94 13.40 3.42
N VAL A 29 10.95 14.00 4.07
CA VAL A 29 10.73 14.99 5.12
C VAL A 29 11.32 16.32 4.68
N GLU A 30 10.61 17.39 4.99
CA GLU A 30 11.00 18.75 4.68
C GLU A 30 10.94 19.64 5.91
N ARG A 31 11.72 20.72 5.89
CA ARG A 31 11.74 21.70 6.96
C ARG A 31 10.75 22.81 6.65
N LEU A 32 9.65 22.87 7.39
CA LEU A 32 8.65 23.93 7.25
C LEU A 32 9.07 25.21 7.98
N GLU A 33 9.70 25.05 9.16
CA GLU A 33 10.19 26.15 10.00
C GLU A 33 11.55 25.77 10.62
N PRO A 34 12.34 26.71 11.19
CA PRO A 34 13.67 26.44 11.72
C PRO A 34 13.77 25.25 12.68
N LYS A 35 12.68 24.88 13.36
CA LYS A 35 12.63 23.74 14.28
C LYS A 35 11.49 22.74 13.99
N VAL A 36 10.81 22.87 12.86
CA VAL A 36 9.66 22.01 12.50
C VAL A 36 9.97 21.25 11.22
N ILE A 37 9.99 19.92 11.33
CA ILE A 37 10.14 18.99 10.20
C ILE A 37 8.79 18.32 9.98
N VAL A 38 8.34 18.29 8.74
CA VAL A 38 7.08 17.67 8.33
C VAL A 38 7.35 16.61 7.26
N ILE A 39 6.42 15.66 7.12
CA ILE A 39 6.44 14.70 6.02
C ILE A 39 5.74 15.34 4.84
N SER A 40 6.38 15.39 3.68
CA SER A 40 5.79 15.93 2.45
C SER A 40 5.30 14.82 1.52
N LYS A 41 5.95 13.66 1.56
CA LYS A 41 5.64 12.53 0.69
C LYS A 41 5.88 11.19 1.37
N VAL A 42 5.05 10.20 1.04
CA VAL A 42 5.17 8.80 1.45
C VAL A 42 5.16 7.92 0.21
N ARG A 43 6.10 6.98 0.13
CA ARG A 43 6.14 5.92 -0.88
C ARG A 43 5.94 4.57 -0.20
N LEU A 44 5.03 3.77 -0.75
CA LEU A 44 4.72 2.43 -0.26
C LEU A 44 5.14 1.40 -1.31
N ASN A 45 5.95 0.42 -0.94
CA ASN A 45 6.26 -0.72 -1.78
C ASN A 45 5.56 -1.96 -1.20
N TYR A 46 4.49 -2.41 -1.85
CA TYR A 46 3.76 -3.60 -1.46
C TYR A 46 4.48 -4.85 -1.94
N HIS A 47 4.69 -5.80 -1.03
CA HIS A 47 5.21 -7.12 -1.35
C HIS A 47 4.09 -8.13 -1.22
N LEU A 48 3.70 -8.75 -2.34
CA LEU A 48 2.55 -9.65 -2.42
C LEU A 48 2.98 -11.01 -2.99
N THR A 49 2.89 -12.06 -2.17
CA THR A 49 2.89 -13.45 -2.63
C THR A 49 1.45 -13.92 -2.79
N VAL A 50 1.03 -14.23 -4.02
CA VAL A 50 -0.35 -14.57 -4.35
C VAL A 50 -0.47 -15.98 -4.96
N PRO A 51 -1.62 -16.65 -4.83
CA PRO A 51 -1.82 -17.94 -5.51
C PRO A 51 -1.65 -17.81 -7.02
N LYS A 52 -1.19 -18.89 -7.66
CA LYS A 52 -1.04 -18.96 -9.11
C LYS A 52 -2.33 -18.58 -9.85
N GLY A 53 -2.22 -17.70 -10.84
CA GLY A 53 -3.34 -17.23 -11.65
C GLY A 53 -4.14 -16.09 -11.02
N LYS A 54 -3.73 -15.56 -9.85
CA LYS A 54 -4.41 -14.44 -9.16
C LYS A 54 -3.70 -13.10 -9.32
N ARG A 55 -2.64 -13.01 -10.14
CA ARG A 55 -1.91 -11.75 -10.37
C ARG A 55 -2.81 -10.59 -10.79
N ALA A 56 -3.73 -10.81 -11.73
CA ALA A 56 -4.64 -9.77 -12.21
C ALA A 56 -5.62 -9.29 -11.13
N GLU A 57 -6.13 -10.19 -10.29
CA GLU A 57 -6.95 -9.87 -9.14
C GLU A 57 -6.18 -9.04 -8.11
N ALA A 58 -4.91 -9.40 -7.86
CA ALA A 58 -4.03 -8.69 -6.95
C ALA A 58 -3.72 -7.27 -7.45
N GLU A 59 -3.36 -7.12 -8.73
CA GLU A 59 -3.17 -5.81 -9.37
C GLU A 59 -4.43 -4.94 -9.27
N ARG A 60 -5.61 -5.53 -9.48
CA ARG A 60 -6.89 -4.84 -9.28
C ARG A 60 -7.12 -4.44 -7.82
N ALA A 61 -6.69 -5.24 -6.84
CA ALA A 61 -6.78 -4.87 -5.44
C ALA A 61 -5.85 -3.68 -5.12
N VAL A 62 -4.62 -3.71 -5.63
CA VAL A 62 -3.64 -2.62 -5.47
C VAL A 62 -4.13 -1.32 -6.11
N SER A 63 -4.81 -1.36 -7.27
CA SER A 63 -5.27 -0.13 -7.92
C SER A 63 -6.43 0.57 -7.21
N VAL A 64 -7.29 -0.18 -6.49
CA VAL A 64 -8.52 0.39 -5.90
C VAL A 64 -8.46 0.58 -4.39
N HIS A 65 -7.51 -0.04 -3.67
CA HIS A 65 -7.51 -0.06 -2.20
C HIS A 65 -7.50 1.34 -1.56
N ALA A 66 -6.85 2.32 -2.20
CA ALA A 66 -6.75 3.68 -1.68
C ALA A 66 -8.14 4.35 -1.56
N GLN A 67 -9.09 4.03 -2.45
CA GLN A 67 -10.41 4.67 -2.48
C GLN A 67 -11.19 4.49 -1.17
N GLY A 68 -11.06 3.31 -0.54
CA GLY A 68 -11.69 2.95 0.73
C GLY A 68 -10.76 3.01 1.93
N CYS A 69 -9.53 3.50 1.80
CA CYS A 69 -8.56 3.49 2.89
C CYS A 69 -8.66 4.78 3.75
N PRO A 70 -9.10 4.71 5.01
CA PRO A 70 -9.25 5.91 5.85
C PRO A 70 -7.91 6.62 6.12
N VAL A 71 -6.81 5.86 6.17
CA VAL A 71 -5.46 6.41 6.33
C VAL A 71 -5.04 7.21 5.10
N TYR A 72 -5.25 6.68 3.89
CA TYR A 72 -4.98 7.43 2.66
C TYR A 72 -5.79 8.73 2.59
N ARG A 73 -7.09 8.66 2.87
CA ARG A 73 -7.98 9.84 2.91
C ARG A 73 -7.55 10.91 3.91
N SER A 74 -6.89 10.49 4.99
CA SER A 74 -6.35 11.41 5.99
C SER A 74 -5.08 12.10 5.51
N LEU A 75 -4.20 11.36 4.84
CA LEU A 75 -2.89 11.84 4.36
C LEU A 75 -2.99 12.67 3.09
N GLU A 76 -3.83 12.30 2.11
CA GLU A 76 -3.90 12.92 0.78
C GLU A 76 -4.23 14.43 0.80
N ARG A 77 -4.71 14.95 1.93
CA ARG A 77 -5.05 16.36 2.14
C ARG A 77 -3.83 17.27 2.33
N GLY A 78 -2.65 16.70 2.51
CA GLY A 78 -1.42 17.48 2.72
C GLY A 78 -0.12 16.71 2.53
N ILE A 79 -0.19 15.39 2.31
CA ILE A 79 0.97 14.52 2.11
C ILE A 79 0.75 13.77 0.80
N ALA A 80 1.70 13.87 -0.13
CA ALA A 80 1.67 13.08 -1.36
C ALA A 80 1.87 11.61 -1.00
N VAL A 81 1.00 10.72 -1.49
CA VAL A 81 1.13 9.28 -1.24
C VAL A 81 1.20 8.56 -2.58
N GLU A 82 2.27 7.81 -2.78
CA GLU A 82 2.50 6.97 -3.95
C GLU A 82 2.71 5.52 -3.52
N TRP A 83 2.37 4.58 -4.40
CA TRP A 83 2.60 3.17 -4.14
C TRP A 83 2.96 2.40 -5.41
N ALA A 84 3.77 1.36 -5.21
CA ALA A 84 4.06 0.32 -6.17
C ALA A 84 3.81 -1.05 -5.52
N ALA A 85 3.73 -2.10 -6.34
CA ALA A 85 3.57 -3.46 -5.86
C ALA A 85 4.48 -4.43 -6.62
N GLU A 86 5.21 -5.24 -5.87
CA GLU A 86 5.92 -6.41 -6.33
C GLU A 86 5.03 -7.63 -6.07
N ILE A 87 4.61 -8.29 -7.15
CA ILE A 87 3.66 -9.41 -7.10
C ILE A 87 4.36 -10.66 -7.62
N VAL A 88 4.50 -11.64 -6.74
CA VAL A 88 5.05 -12.97 -7.03
C VAL A 88 3.93 -13.99 -6.90
N GLU A 89 3.81 -14.87 -7.89
CA GLU A 89 2.86 -15.99 -7.85
C GLU A 89 3.52 -17.22 -7.24
N GLU A 90 2.77 -17.98 -6.46
CA GLU A 90 3.17 -19.30 -5.96
C GLU A 90 3.32 -20.29 -7.13
N GLU A 91 4.26 -21.24 -7.00
CA GLU A 91 4.54 -22.27 -8.03
C GLU A 91 3.36 -23.22 -8.28
#